data_AF-A0A151BN22-F1
#
_entry.id   AF-A0A151BN22-F1
#
_cell.length_a   1.000
_cell.length_b   1.000
_cell.length_c   1.000
_cell.angle_alpha   90.00
_cell.angle_beta   90.00
_cell.angle_gamma   90.00
#
_symmetry.space_group_name_H-M   'P 1'
#
loop_
_entity.id
_entity.type
_entity.pdbx_description
1 polymer ?
#
loop_
_entity_poly.entity_id
_entity_poly.type
_entity_poly.pdbx_seq_one_letter_code
_entity_poly.pdbx_strand_id
1 'polypeptide(L)'
;MSGKRELDPEAVYEELKRRLGEEEAEKKIEEARRSLEKRLGWNVSRENAILTLIDEIEKPKQQIDERLIDFPAFLKHDGKRWRVYYYNIDSFEGDLSTFGKFLEKVEENGERVSAIIPNIGFVKTSWILGTSFQGVKGFAVITRKPGN
;
A
#
# COMPACT_ATOMS: atom_id res chain seq x y z
N MET A 1 16.37 17.86 4.28
CA MET A 1 17.09 16.83 3.51
C MET A 1 16.65 15.46 4.01
N SER A 2 15.66 14.84 3.36
CA SER A 2 15.24 13.47 3.70
C SER A 2 16.06 12.52 2.83
N GLY A 3 17.17 12.02 3.37
CA GLY A 3 17.93 10.96 2.72
C GLY A 3 17.07 9.71 2.62
N LYS A 4 16.58 9.40 1.42
CA LYS A 4 16.23 8.01 1.11
C LYS A 4 17.52 7.21 1.35
N ARG A 5 17.55 6.34 2.35
CA ARG A 5 18.55 5.27 2.34
C ARG A 5 18.25 4.47 1.09
N GLU A 6 19.12 4.60 0.08
CA GLU A 6 19.14 3.66 -1.03
C GLU A 6 19.38 2.29 -0.39
N LEU A 7 18.37 1.42 -0.46
CA LEU A 7 18.50 0.06 0.02
C LEU A 7 19.48 -0.66 -0.90
N ASP A 8 20.52 -1.24 -0.32
CA ASP A 8 21.50 -2.06 -1.04
C ASP A 8 20.83 -3.41 -1.40
N PRO A 9 20.63 -3.71 -2.69
CA PRO A 9 19.99 -4.96 -3.12
C PRO A 9 20.68 -6.21 -2.59
N GLU A 10 21.99 -6.18 -2.40
CA GLU A 10 22.74 -7.34 -1.90
C GLU A 10 22.44 -7.57 -0.41
N ALA A 11 22.45 -6.51 0.39
CA ALA A 11 22.07 -6.58 1.80
C ALA A 11 20.62 -7.07 1.99
N VAL A 12 19.72 -6.65 1.10
CA VAL A 12 18.33 -7.12 1.08
C VAL A 12 18.25 -8.60 0.71
N TYR A 13 19.03 -9.04 -0.28
CA TYR A 13 19.08 -10.44 -0.67
C TYR A 13 19.59 -11.34 0.46
N GLU A 14 20.63 -10.94 1.18
CA GLU A 14 21.11 -11.65 2.37
C GLU A 14 20.03 -11.78 3.45
N GLU A 15 19.27 -10.72 3.69
CA GLU A 15 18.15 -10.76 4.65
C GLU A 15 17.02 -11.68 4.19
N LEU A 16 16.71 -11.70 2.89
CA LEU A 16 15.73 -12.63 2.31
C LEU A 16 16.17 -14.09 2.48
N LYS A 17 17.44 -14.39 2.16
CA LYS A 17 18.04 -15.71 2.38
C LYS A 17 17.94 -16.12 3.85
N ARG A 18 18.28 -15.21 4.78
CA ARG A 18 18.21 -15.47 6.22
C ARG A 18 16.78 -15.78 6.70
N ARG A 19 15.76 -15.15 6.12
CA ARG A 19 14.34 -15.33 6.51
C ARG A 19 13.68 -16.55 5.90
N LEU A 20 13.98 -16.84 4.63
CA LEU A 20 13.21 -17.77 3.80
C LEU A 20 13.99 -19.02 3.40
N GLY A 21 15.32 -18.97 3.50
CA GLY A 21 16.22 -19.92 2.84
C GLY A 21 16.55 -19.48 1.42
N GLU A 22 17.72 -19.90 0.92
CA GLU A 22 18.26 -19.47 -0.37
C GLU A 22 17.36 -19.86 -1.55
N GLU A 23 16.92 -21.11 -1.60
CA GLU A 23 16.08 -21.63 -2.69
C GLU A 23 14.72 -20.90 -2.78
N GLU A 24 14.07 -20.68 -1.64
CA GLU A 24 12.78 -19.97 -1.59
C GLU A 24 12.94 -18.46 -1.86
N ALA A 25 14.05 -17.87 -1.45
CA ALA A 25 14.38 -16.48 -1.77
C ALA A 25 14.55 -16.28 -3.28
N GLU A 26 15.34 -17.12 -3.96
CA GLU A 26 15.52 -17.06 -5.42
C GLU A 26 14.21 -17.22 -6.18
N LYS A 27 13.40 -18.20 -5.76
CA LYS A 27 12.09 -18.44 -6.37
C LYS A 27 11.20 -17.20 -6.26
N LYS A 28 11.09 -16.59 -5.08
CA LYS A 28 10.27 -15.40 -4.87
C LYS A 28 10.80 -14.17 -5.61
N ILE A 29 12.12 -14.03 -5.75
CA ILE A 29 12.73 -12.95 -6.53
C ILE A 29 12.34 -13.10 -8.01
N GLU A 30 12.43 -14.29 -8.57
CA GLU A 30 12.04 -14.55 -9.96
C GLU A 30 10.53 -14.37 -10.18
N GLU A 31 9.70 -14.80 -9.24
CA GLU A 31 8.25 -14.56 -9.27
C GLU A 31 7.93 -13.05 -9.25
N ALA A 32 8.56 -12.30 -8.34
CA ALA A 32 8.42 -10.84 -8.26
C ALA A 32 8.87 -10.16 -9.56
N ARG A 33 10.00 -10.60 -10.14
CA ARG A 33 10.51 -10.11 -11.42
C ARG A 33 9.50 -10.32 -12.54
N ARG A 34 9.00 -11.54 -12.74
CA ARG A 34 8.00 -11.86 -13.78
C ARG A 34 6.70 -11.07 -13.60
N SER A 35 6.25 -10.92 -12.36
CA SER A 35 5.07 -10.12 -12.02
C SER A 35 5.27 -8.65 -12.42
N LEU A 36 6.44 -8.08 -12.12
CA LEU A 36 6.79 -6.71 -12.51
C LEU A 36 6.91 -6.57 -14.03
N GLU A 37 7.55 -7.51 -14.72
CA GLU A 37 7.67 -7.49 -16.19
C GLU A 37 6.30 -7.51 -16.86
N LYS A 38 5.40 -8.38 -16.39
CA LYS A 38 4.01 -8.44 -16.89
C LYS A 38 3.27 -7.12 -16.69
N ARG A 39 3.50 -6.43 -15.57
CA ARG A 39 2.84 -5.15 -15.26
C ARG A 39 3.43 -3.97 -16.03
N LEU A 40 4.73 -3.97 -16.27
CA LEU A 40 5.45 -2.84 -16.88
C LEU A 40 5.60 -2.98 -18.40
N GLY A 41 5.46 -4.18 -18.95
CA GLY A 41 5.62 -4.45 -20.38
C GLY A 41 7.08 -4.42 -20.87
N TRP A 42 8.06 -4.45 -19.95
CA TRP A 42 9.48 -4.51 -20.26
C TRP A 42 10.23 -5.41 -19.27
N ASN A 43 11.46 -5.80 -19.62
CA ASN A 43 12.31 -6.61 -18.75
C ASN A 43 12.75 -5.86 -17.48
N VAL A 44 12.72 -6.53 -16.34
CA VAL A 44 13.03 -5.98 -15.02
C VAL A 44 14.31 -6.62 -14.49
N SER A 45 15.22 -5.79 -13.97
CA SER A 45 16.47 -6.27 -13.39
C SER A 45 16.24 -7.02 -12.08
N ARG A 46 17.15 -7.94 -11.74
CA ARG A 46 17.07 -8.74 -10.52
C ARG A 46 17.09 -7.85 -9.27
N GLU A 47 17.90 -6.80 -9.26
CA GLU A 47 18.01 -5.84 -8.15
C GLU A 47 16.67 -5.16 -7.86
N ASN A 48 15.96 -4.73 -8.90
CA ASN A 48 14.65 -4.11 -8.76
C ASN A 48 13.59 -5.10 -8.23
N ALA A 49 13.70 -6.37 -8.61
CA ALA A 49 12.83 -7.42 -8.08
C ALA A 49 13.11 -7.67 -6.58
N ILE A 50 14.38 -7.70 -6.17
CA ILE A 50 14.79 -7.85 -4.76
C ILE A 50 14.25 -6.71 -3.89
N LEU A 51 14.44 -5.47 -4.34
CA LEU A 51 13.95 -4.28 -3.62
C LEU A 51 12.42 -4.24 -3.54
N THR A 52 11.72 -4.72 -4.56
CA THR A 52 10.25 -4.81 -4.52
C THR A 52 9.79 -5.90 -3.55
N LEU A 53 10.47 -7.04 -3.53
CA LEU A 53 10.11 -8.17 -2.70
C LEU A 53 10.25 -7.85 -1.21
N ILE A 54 11.31 -7.14 -0.81
CA ILE A 54 11.46 -6.71 0.59
C ILE A 54 10.38 -5.70 0.97
N ASP A 55 10.04 -4.76 0.09
CA ASP A 55 8.91 -3.85 0.29
C ASP A 55 7.58 -4.60 0.46
N GLU A 56 7.38 -5.72 -0.25
CA GLU A 56 6.18 -6.56 -0.11
C GLU A 56 6.19 -7.40 1.17
N ILE A 57 7.34 -7.91 1.59
CA ILE A 57 7.50 -8.69 2.84
C ILE A 57 7.41 -7.79 4.07
N GLU A 58 7.97 -6.58 3.99
CA GLU A 58 7.95 -5.58 5.07
C GLU A 58 6.63 -4.80 5.12
N LYS A 59 5.85 -4.79 4.04
CA LYS A 59 4.47 -4.33 4.09
C LYS A 59 3.73 -5.19 5.13
N PRO A 60 3.18 -4.58 6.19
CA PRO A 60 2.36 -5.32 7.15
C PRO A 60 1.25 -6.02 6.37
N LYS A 61 1.01 -7.32 6.65
CA LYS A 61 -0.14 -8.05 6.11
C LYS A 61 -1.36 -7.15 6.26
N GLN A 62 -1.90 -6.73 5.11
CA GLN A 62 -3.01 -5.79 5.08
C GLN A 62 -4.22 -6.52 5.64
N GLN A 63 -4.71 -6.09 6.80
CA GLN A 63 -5.93 -6.66 7.34
C GLN A 63 -7.09 -6.11 6.53
N ILE A 64 -7.98 -7.00 6.13
CA ILE A 64 -9.21 -6.66 5.41
C ILE A 64 -10.34 -6.72 6.44
N ASP A 65 -11.15 -5.68 6.47
CA ASP A 65 -12.42 -5.71 7.17
C ASP A 65 -13.47 -6.25 6.20
N GLU A 66 -13.96 -7.46 6.43
CA GLU A 66 -14.90 -8.15 5.52
C GLU A 66 -16.17 -7.33 5.23
N ARG A 67 -16.54 -6.44 6.16
CA ARG A 67 -17.70 -5.53 6.01
C ARG A 67 -17.47 -4.40 5.00
N LEU A 68 -16.22 -4.23 4.56
CA LEU A 68 -15.75 -3.15 3.69
C LEU A 68 -14.95 -3.69 2.49
N ILE A 69 -15.09 -4.99 2.17
CA ILE A 69 -14.30 -5.66 1.13
C ILE A 69 -14.51 -5.10 -0.28
N ASP A 70 -15.67 -4.48 -0.53
CA ASP A 70 -16.01 -3.84 -1.81
C ASP A 70 -15.28 -2.50 -2.04
N PHE A 71 -14.53 -2.04 -1.04
CA PHE A 71 -13.80 -0.77 -1.09
C PHE A 71 -12.29 -1.01 -1.11
N PRO A 72 -11.50 -0.14 -1.75
CA PRO A 72 -10.04 -0.22 -1.75
C PRO A 72 -9.43 0.25 -0.41
N ALA A 73 -9.96 -0.25 0.70
CA ALA A 73 -9.63 0.13 2.06
C ALA A 73 -9.03 -1.03 2.84
N PHE A 74 -7.97 -0.75 3.59
CA PHE A 74 -7.27 -1.74 4.40
C PHE A 74 -7.26 -1.31 5.86
N LEU A 75 -7.63 -2.23 6.75
CA LEU A 75 -7.51 -2.02 8.19
C LEU A 75 -6.02 -2.02 8.57
N LYS A 76 -5.55 -0.88 9.10
CA LYS A 76 -4.17 -0.67 9.55
C LYS A 76 -4.05 -0.73 11.07
N HIS A 77 -5.13 -0.46 11.78
CA HIS A 77 -5.18 -0.56 13.24
C HIS A 77 -6.58 -0.93 13.70
N ASP A 78 -6.68 -1.94 14.58
CA ASP A 78 -7.92 -2.30 15.26
C ASP A 78 -7.75 -2.20 16.79
N GLY A 79 -8.08 -1.04 17.35
CA GLY A 79 -7.96 -0.76 18.78
C GLY A 79 -9.26 -0.98 19.55
N LYS A 80 -9.22 -0.76 20.87
CA LYS A 80 -10.42 -0.87 21.74
C LYS A 80 -11.51 0.15 21.40
N ARG A 81 -11.13 1.38 21.05
CA ARG A 81 -12.06 2.49 20.77
C ARG A 81 -11.96 3.04 19.35
N TRP A 82 -10.85 2.78 18.67
CA TRP A 82 -10.49 3.42 17.42
C TRP A 82 -10.09 2.37 16.39
N ARG A 83 -10.47 2.59 15.13
CA ARG A 83 -9.90 1.91 13.98
C ARG A 83 -9.27 2.91 13.04
N VAL A 84 -8.26 2.44 12.30
CA VAL A 84 -7.62 3.23 11.25
C VAL A 84 -7.63 2.41 9.97
N TYR A 85 -8.27 2.96 8.96
CA TYR A 85 -8.28 2.42 7.61
C TYR A 85 -7.34 3.24 6.72
N TYR A 86 -6.72 2.58 5.75
CA TYR A 86 -6.02 3.25 4.66
C TYR A 86 -6.77 2.98 3.36
N TYR A 87 -7.35 4.03 2.79
CA TYR A 87 -8.10 4.01 1.54
C TYR A 87 -7.17 4.39 0.39
N ASN A 88 -6.96 3.48 -0.56
CA ASN A 88 -6.20 3.74 -1.77
C ASN A 88 -7.05 4.45 -2.81
N ILE A 89 -6.43 5.37 -3.56
CA ILE A 89 -7.05 6.00 -4.73
C ILE A 89 -6.09 5.93 -5.92
N ASP A 90 -6.67 5.88 -7.12
CA ASP A 90 -5.97 6.00 -8.39
C ASP A 90 -6.13 7.40 -8.98
N SER A 91 -7.30 8.03 -8.82
CA SER A 91 -7.60 9.39 -9.24
C SER A 91 -8.31 10.16 -8.13
N PHE A 92 -7.73 11.27 -7.66
CA PHE A 92 -8.29 12.02 -6.54
C PHE A 92 -9.74 12.44 -6.78
N GLU A 93 -10.03 13.15 -7.88
CA GLU A 93 -11.39 13.60 -8.18
C GLU A 93 -12.31 12.44 -8.60
N GLY A 94 -11.79 11.50 -9.39
CA GLY A 94 -12.57 10.37 -9.91
C GLY A 94 -13.07 9.44 -8.81
N ASP A 95 -12.28 9.26 -7.76
CA ASP A 95 -12.56 8.30 -6.70
C ASP A 95 -13.35 8.90 -5.53
N LEU A 96 -13.59 10.22 -5.49
CA LEU A 96 -14.31 10.88 -4.38
C LEU A 96 -15.71 10.28 -4.16
N SER A 97 -16.40 9.88 -5.24
CA SER A 97 -17.73 9.26 -5.14
C SER A 97 -17.68 7.91 -4.42
N THR A 98 -16.74 7.03 -4.82
CA THR A 98 -16.55 5.72 -4.17
C THR A 98 -15.99 5.87 -2.76
N PHE A 99 -15.15 6.88 -2.52
CA PHE A 99 -14.68 7.23 -1.19
C PHE A 99 -15.83 7.69 -0.27
N GLY A 100 -16.76 8.51 -0.77
CA GLY A 100 -17.97 8.89 -0.03
C GLY A 100 -18.81 7.68 0.39
N LYS A 101 -19.07 6.75 -0.53
CA LYS A 101 -19.78 5.49 -0.24
C LYS A 101 -19.09 4.63 0.82
N PHE A 102 -17.76 4.63 0.82
CA PHE A 102 -16.99 3.95 1.87
C PHE A 102 -17.25 4.58 3.25
N LEU A 103 -17.28 5.91 3.34
CA LEU A 103 -17.56 6.61 4.60
C LEU A 103 -18.98 6.32 5.09
N GLU A 104 -19.97 6.35 4.19
CA GLU A 104 -21.35 5.94 4.51
C GLU A 104 -21.37 4.51 5.04
N LYS A 105 -20.68 3.57 4.37
CA LYS A 105 -20.66 2.17 4.81
C LYS A 105 -20.01 1.97 6.17
N VAL A 106 -18.95 2.72 6.46
CA VAL A 106 -18.32 2.73 7.79
C VAL A 106 -19.32 3.13 8.87
N GLU A 107 -20.13 4.17 8.62
CA GLU A 107 -21.13 4.64 9.59
C GLU A 107 -22.34 3.71 9.70
N GLU A 108 -22.81 3.13 8.58
CA GLU A 108 -23.83 2.07 8.57
C GLU A 108 -23.40 0.86 9.43
N ASN A 109 -22.10 0.56 9.45
CA ASN A 109 -21.51 -0.51 10.27
C ASN A 109 -21.39 -0.14 11.76
N GLY A 110 -21.96 1.00 12.18
CA GLY A 110 -22.03 1.46 13.56
C GLY A 110 -20.79 2.21 14.06
N GLU A 111 -19.81 2.48 13.19
CA GLU A 111 -18.66 3.31 13.51
C GLU A 111 -18.96 4.80 13.26
N ARG A 112 -18.08 5.69 13.72
CA ARG A 112 -18.19 7.12 13.41
C ARG A 112 -16.90 7.63 12.80
N VAL A 113 -16.97 8.22 11.61
CA VAL A 113 -15.81 8.85 10.98
C VAL A 113 -15.38 10.04 11.82
N SER A 114 -14.14 10.03 12.31
CA SER A 114 -13.63 11.05 13.22
C SER A 114 -12.59 11.95 12.58
N ALA A 115 -11.79 11.43 11.64
CA ALA A 115 -10.87 12.21 10.85
C ALA A 115 -10.54 11.53 9.52
N ILE A 116 -10.21 12.33 8.52
CA ILE A 116 -9.68 11.90 7.22
C ILE A 116 -8.39 12.69 6.99
N ILE A 117 -7.28 11.98 6.81
CA ILE A 117 -5.95 12.57 6.63
C ILE A 117 -5.45 12.16 5.23
N PRO A 118 -5.26 13.11 4.30
CA PRO A 118 -4.73 12.79 2.98
C PRO A 118 -3.25 12.39 3.10
N ASN A 119 -2.88 11.27 2.48
CA ASN A 119 -1.49 10.91 2.26
C ASN A 119 -0.97 11.65 1.02
N ILE A 120 -0.30 12.77 1.26
CA ILE A 120 0.25 13.64 0.21
C ILE A 120 1.70 13.25 -0.04
N GLY A 121 2.06 12.98 -1.28
CA GLY A 121 3.44 12.75 -1.68
C GLY A 121 3.63 12.69 -3.18
N PHE A 122 4.82 12.31 -3.66
CA PHE A 122 5.08 12.17 -5.09
C PHE A 122 4.25 11.03 -5.70
N VAL A 123 3.26 11.36 -6.53
CA VAL A 123 2.47 10.40 -7.29
C VAL A 123 3.08 10.22 -8.67
N LYS A 124 3.16 8.98 -9.17
CA LYS A 124 3.59 8.70 -10.55
C LYS A 124 2.41 8.89 -11.48
N THR A 125 2.08 10.12 -11.84
CA THR A 125 1.25 10.37 -13.03
C THR A 125 2.18 10.54 -14.23
N SER A 126 2.12 9.55 -15.13
CA SER A 126 2.74 9.54 -16.46
C SER A 126 4.27 9.46 -16.53
N TRP A 127 4.78 8.22 -16.66
CA TRP A 127 6.02 7.89 -17.40
C TRP A 127 6.16 8.60 -18.77
N ILE A 128 5.07 9.13 -19.33
CA ILE A 128 5.01 9.81 -20.63
C ILE A 128 5.61 11.24 -20.59
N LEU A 129 5.75 11.90 -19.43
CA LEU A 129 6.16 13.32 -19.37
C LEU A 129 7.31 13.66 -18.39
N GLY A 130 7.86 12.69 -17.66
CA GLY A 130 9.06 12.90 -16.84
C GLY A 130 8.91 13.84 -15.64
N THR A 131 7.70 14.31 -15.31
CA THR A 131 7.43 15.22 -14.19
C THR A 131 6.79 14.49 -13.02
N SER A 132 7.48 14.42 -11.87
CA SER A 132 6.87 13.96 -10.61
C SER A 132 6.05 15.08 -9.98
N PHE A 133 4.72 14.95 -9.96
CA PHE A 133 3.85 15.87 -9.23
C PHE A 133 3.64 15.39 -7.78
N GLN A 134 3.46 16.34 -6.87
CA GLN A 134 2.96 16.07 -5.53
C GLN A 134 1.43 15.94 -5.60
N GLY A 135 0.89 14.81 -5.15
CA GLY A 135 -0.54 14.50 -5.21
C GLY A 135 -0.98 13.59 -4.08
N VAL A 136 -2.29 13.34 -3.98
CA VAL A 136 -2.87 12.49 -2.95
C VAL A 136 -2.79 11.02 -3.41
N LYS A 137 -2.21 10.16 -2.58
CA LYS A 137 -2.05 8.71 -2.82
C LYS A 137 -3.14 7.86 -2.21
N GLY A 138 -3.92 8.46 -1.32
CA GLY A 138 -4.87 7.77 -0.46
C GLY A 138 -5.19 8.59 0.77
N PHE A 139 -6.02 8.01 1.63
CA PHE A 139 -6.47 8.64 2.87
C PHE A 139 -6.28 7.68 4.04
N ALA A 140 -5.75 8.18 5.15
CA ALA A 140 -5.97 7.53 6.44
C ALA A 140 -7.33 7.99 6.98
N VAL A 141 -8.23 7.04 7.22
CA VAL A 141 -9.55 7.29 7.78
C VAL A 141 -9.58 6.74 9.20
N ILE A 142 -9.78 7.64 10.17
CA ILE A 142 -9.82 7.30 11.59
C ILE A 142 -11.28 7.25 12.02
N THR A 143 -11.69 6.12 12.56
CA THR A 143 -13.08 5.87 12.95
C THR A 143 -13.14 5.50 14.44
N ARG A 144 -14.23 5.90 15.08
CA ARG A 144 -14.55 5.50 16.46
C ARG A 144 -15.49 4.31 16.41
N LYS A 145 -15.16 3.26 17.15
CA LYS A 145 -16.06 2.12 17.35
C LYS A 145 -17.33 2.56 18.08
N PRO A 146 -18.47 1.87 17.88
CA PRO A 146 -19.65 2.11 18.69
C PRO A 146 -19.29 2.01 20.17
N GLY A 147 -19.84 2.92 20.98
CA GLY A 147 -19.66 2.86 22.43
C GLY A 147 -20.33 1.60 22.97
N ASN A 148 -19.61 0.86 23.82
CA ASN A 148 -20.26 -0.10 24.72
C ASN A 148 -21.04 0.66 25.79
#